data_AF-A0A2V8PLC5-F1
#
_entry.id   AF-A0A2V8PLC5-F1
#
_cell.length_a   1.000
_cell.length_b   1.000
_cell.length_c   1.000
_cell.angle_alpha   90.00
_cell.angle_beta   90.00
_cell.angle_gamma   90.00
#
_symmetry.space_group_name_H-M   'P 1'
#
loop_
_entity.id
_entity.type
_entity.pdbx_description
1 polymer ?
#
loop_
_entity_poly.entity_id
_entity_poly.type
_entity_poly.pdbx_seq_one_letter_code
_entity_poly.pdbx_strand_id
1 'polypeptide(L)'
;MAEREWTLMFYFASDNPLAAGIVSQLKSIKQAGFHPEINVIAQFDPQAEGAPTHIFEVNLINKLEAPERYEIGSNTPDVPALVEDRLWGEQKSRDGGLIKDRIKASLGAEGPRYRPPTPPAGKARTDDKIAELSPRRSLTRFLEFCRKHYPARRYILFLLGHGLIVGSDIFLFDEHATEHSLSLKNLGKILSDFKNQIRKDDQSLELVSFHSCSMSAVEVAYELQGTANYMLACEGPAFVGSWPYRQILMHVFQNHLDGSDVKTTLREIFDCCLRNSYDFELAGYSFDLCLCDLKKVKELTTPLKELSKALKGGLTDRLAKECILLAHWDAQSYWDEAFIDIYDFCFRLDQRCAKAKQANSKLRAIQKASRALREALEPDDNRLIIKSEIAGPSYQYSHGLSLFFPWSAPINENFWPNEYEGYKFEKTSWREFLARYFTETMRDPRRSEPRPKGEPAYKPTLVEDLLEEITTLARGGQLGDQGSGTLDDPPGTVKTSSADPTGTDSGPSIKNYPPYTRKPLAKGKKAGKLRE
;
A
#
# COMPACT_ATOMS: atom_id res chain seq x y z
N MET A 1 2.74 0.02 -36.15
CA MET A 1 4.02 0.43 -35.54
C MET A 1 4.64 -0.82 -34.97
N ALA A 2 5.95 -1.01 -35.11
CA ALA A 2 6.62 -2.07 -34.39
C ALA A 2 6.37 -1.88 -32.88
N GLU A 3 6.07 -2.96 -32.19
CA GLU A 3 5.83 -2.95 -30.75
C GLU A 3 7.14 -2.63 -30.03
N ARG A 4 7.11 -1.69 -29.07
CA ARG A 4 8.30 -1.32 -28.29
C ARG A 4 8.64 -2.45 -27.31
N GLU A 5 9.90 -2.55 -26.87
CA GLU A 5 10.28 -3.61 -25.92
C GLU A 5 9.68 -3.31 -24.54
N TRP A 6 9.73 -2.05 -24.08
CA TRP A 6 9.26 -1.66 -22.76
C TRP A 6 8.27 -0.49 -22.77
N THR A 7 7.31 -0.53 -21.84
CA THR A 7 6.50 0.61 -21.41
C THR A 7 6.57 0.78 -19.91
N LEU A 8 7.17 1.89 -19.46
CA LEU A 8 7.26 2.27 -18.06
C LEU A 8 6.18 3.31 -17.77
N MET A 9 5.29 2.95 -16.85
CA MET A 9 4.10 3.70 -16.49
C MET A 9 4.28 4.27 -15.08
N PHE A 10 4.27 5.59 -14.97
CA PHE A 10 4.37 6.30 -13.70
C PHE A 10 3.00 6.90 -13.38
N TYR A 11 2.32 6.33 -12.39
CA TYR A 11 1.04 6.85 -11.92
C TYR A 11 1.23 7.55 -10.58
N PHE A 12 1.04 8.86 -10.58
CA PHE A 12 1.16 9.68 -9.39
C PHE A 12 -0.21 10.12 -8.90
N ALA A 13 -0.68 9.51 -7.81
CA ALA A 13 -1.87 9.95 -7.07
C ALA A 13 -1.48 11.14 -6.18
N SER A 14 -1.55 12.32 -6.77
CA SER A 14 -0.88 13.51 -6.26
C SER A 14 -1.81 14.67 -5.97
N ASP A 15 -3.12 14.49 -6.06
CA ASP A 15 -4.09 15.48 -5.57
C ASP A 15 -4.15 15.45 -4.04
N ASN A 16 -3.06 15.90 -3.43
CA ASN A 16 -2.76 15.94 -2.00
C ASN A 16 -1.42 16.69 -1.81
N PRO A 17 -0.92 16.87 -0.56
CA PRO A 17 0.33 17.60 -0.31
C PRO A 17 1.60 17.03 -0.98
N LEU A 18 1.57 15.82 -1.55
CA LEU A 18 2.71 15.24 -2.27
C LEU A 18 2.95 15.91 -3.64
N ALA A 19 1.97 16.64 -4.19
CA ALA A 19 2.02 17.23 -5.54
C ALA A 19 3.33 17.98 -5.84
N ALA A 20 3.77 18.83 -4.92
CA ALA A 20 4.98 19.63 -5.10
C ALA A 20 6.24 18.78 -5.22
N GLY A 21 6.37 17.74 -4.38
CA GLY A 21 7.50 16.80 -4.43
C GLY A 21 7.52 15.99 -5.73
N ILE A 22 6.35 15.68 -6.27
CA ILE A 22 6.21 14.88 -7.50
C ILE A 22 6.65 15.65 -8.75
N VAL A 23 6.54 16.98 -8.77
CA VAL A 23 7.12 17.79 -9.85
C VAL A 23 8.63 17.58 -9.94
N SER A 24 9.33 17.43 -8.81
CA SER A 24 10.76 17.09 -8.79
C SER A 24 11.01 15.71 -9.41
N GLN A 25 10.18 14.73 -9.05
CA GLN A 25 10.28 13.37 -9.59
C GLN A 25 10.06 13.31 -11.11
N LEU A 26 9.07 14.03 -11.64
CA LEU A 26 8.86 14.15 -13.08
C LEU A 26 10.09 14.74 -13.80
N LYS A 27 10.73 15.76 -13.21
CA LYS A 27 11.97 16.34 -13.77
C LYS A 27 13.10 15.31 -13.77
N SER A 28 13.27 14.55 -12.69
CA SER A 28 14.26 13.47 -12.63
C SER A 28 14.00 12.39 -13.68
N ILE A 29 12.74 12.03 -13.93
CA ILE A 29 12.35 11.11 -15.01
C ILE A 29 12.77 11.67 -16.37
N LYS A 30 12.50 12.95 -16.66
CA LYS A 30 12.94 13.60 -17.91
C LYS A 30 14.47 13.63 -18.04
N GLN A 31 15.18 13.91 -16.95
CA GLN A 31 16.65 13.93 -16.91
C GLN A 31 17.31 12.56 -17.12
N ALA A 32 16.57 11.45 -17.06
CA ALA A 32 17.12 10.14 -17.39
C ALA A 32 17.46 10.00 -18.88
N GLY A 33 16.92 10.88 -19.73
CA GLY A 33 17.03 10.79 -21.18
C GLY A 33 15.97 9.86 -21.78
N PHE A 34 16.28 9.24 -22.92
CA PHE A 34 15.32 8.45 -23.67
C PHE A 34 15.97 7.32 -24.46
N HIS A 35 15.18 6.29 -24.74
CA HIS A 35 15.51 5.23 -25.68
C HIS A 35 14.33 5.02 -26.67
N PRO A 36 14.58 4.83 -27.98
CA PRO A 36 13.52 4.79 -28.99
C PRO A 36 12.60 3.56 -28.87
N GLU A 37 13.11 2.46 -28.30
CA GLU A 37 12.35 1.22 -28.06
C GLU A 37 11.68 1.19 -26.67
N ILE A 38 11.66 2.30 -25.94
CA ILE A 38 11.12 2.37 -24.57
C ILE A 38 10.13 3.54 -24.44
N ASN A 39 8.88 3.22 -24.09
CA ASN A 39 7.89 4.20 -23.69
C ASN A 39 8.09 4.59 -22.22
N VAL A 40 8.03 5.89 -21.92
CA VAL A 40 8.03 6.42 -20.55
C VAL A 40 6.85 7.37 -20.45
N ILE A 41 5.79 6.91 -19.76
CA ILE A 41 4.52 7.63 -19.67
C ILE A 41 4.24 7.96 -18.21
N ALA A 42 3.99 9.23 -17.92
CA ALA A 42 3.72 9.68 -16.56
C ALA A 42 2.36 10.39 -16.48
N GLN A 43 1.56 10.05 -15.46
CA GLN A 43 0.37 10.78 -15.06
C GLN A 43 0.66 11.58 -13.78
N PHE A 44 0.17 12.81 -13.72
CA PHE A 44 0.27 13.71 -12.58
C PHE A 44 -1.07 14.40 -12.33
N ASP A 45 -1.56 14.31 -11.11
CA ASP A 45 -2.77 15.02 -10.65
C ASP A 45 -2.39 16.21 -9.75
N PRO A 46 -2.56 17.46 -10.20
CA PRO A 46 -2.20 18.60 -9.36
C PRO A 46 -3.14 18.75 -8.16
N GLN A 47 -2.62 19.15 -6.99
CA GLN A 47 -3.44 19.43 -5.79
C GLN A 47 -4.45 20.59 -5.97
N ALA A 48 -4.24 21.46 -6.96
CA ALA A 48 -5.10 22.62 -7.12
C ALA A 48 -6.51 22.19 -7.56
N GLU A 49 -7.51 22.43 -6.71
CA GLU A 49 -8.91 22.05 -6.98
C GLU A 49 -9.34 22.47 -8.39
N GLY A 50 -9.85 21.50 -9.15
CA GLY A 50 -10.34 21.74 -10.49
C GLY A 50 -9.24 21.91 -11.56
N ALA A 51 -7.96 21.81 -11.22
CA ALA A 51 -6.92 21.61 -12.22
C ALA A 51 -7.14 20.27 -12.95
N PRO A 52 -6.83 20.15 -14.25
CA PRO A 52 -6.96 18.87 -14.93
C PRO A 52 -5.74 18.00 -14.70
N THR A 53 -5.93 16.70 -14.50
CA THR A 53 -4.86 15.70 -14.57
C THR A 53 -4.03 15.85 -15.86
N HIS A 54 -2.72 15.64 -15.77
CA HIS A 54 -1.78 15.74 -16.86
C HIS A 54 -1.17 14.39 -17.18
N ILE A 55 -0.97 14.10 -18.48
CA ILE A 55 -0.20 12.94 -18.93
C ILE A 55 0.95 13.43 -19.81
N PHE A 56 2.12 12.84 -19.63
CA PHE A 56 3.34 13.16 -20.34
C PHE A 56 3.84 11.92 -21.08
N GLU A 57 4.22 12.09 -22.35
CA GLU A 57 5.14 11.17 -23.01
C GLU A 57 6.53 11.76 -22.87
N VAL A 58 7.31 11.21 -21.94
CA VAL A 58 8.54 11.87 -21.50
C VAL A 58 9.59 11.84 -22.61
N ASN A 59 10.25 13.00 -22.82
CA ASN A 59 11.21 13.23 -23.90
C ASN A 59 10.61 13.01 -25.30
N LEU A 60 9.31 13.32 -25.48
CA LEU A 60 8.62 13.16 -26.76
C LEU A 60 9.28 13.99 -27.86
N ILE A 61 9.60 15.26 -27.58
CA ILE A 61 10.21 16.14 -28.57
C ILE A 61 11.59 15.61 -28.97
N ASN A 62 12.43 15.22 -28.01
CA ASN A 62 13.75 14.64 -28.28
C ASN A 62 13.66 13.34 -29.13
N LYS A 63 12.69 12.47 -28.84
CA LYS A 63 12.43 11.25 -29.64
C LYS A 63 11.98 11.57 -31.06
N LEU A 64 11.30 12.68 -31.28
CA LEU A 64 10.84 13.09 -32.61
C LEU A 64 11.93 13.74 -33.44
N GLU A 65 12.81 14.52 -32.81
CA GLU A 65 13.97 15.12 -33.47
C GLU A 65 15.04 14.08 -33.81
N ALA A 66 15.18 13.03 -33.01
CA ALA A 66 16.18 11.99 -33.19
C ALA A 66 15.60 10.56 -33.00
N PRO A 67 14.76 10.08 -33.94
CA PRO A 67 13.99 8.84 -33.78
C PRO A 67 14.82 7.55 -33.70
N GLU A 68 16.08 7.59 -34.16
CA GLU A 68 17.00 6.45 -34.13
C GLU A 68 18.11 6.61 -33.07
N ARG A 69 18.10 7.71 -32.30
CA ARG A 69 19.08 7.95 -31.24
C ARG A 69 18.49 7.62 -29.88
N TYR A 70 19.38 7.31 -28.94
CA TYR A 70 19.08 7.27 -27.52
C TYR A 70 20.00 8.24 -26.79
N GLU A 71 19.58 8.66 -25.60
CA GLU A 71 20.36 9.48 -24.68
C GLU A 71 20.15 8.91 -23.27
N ILE A 72 21.23 8.54 -22.57
CA ILE A 72 21.15 8.03 -21.20
C ILE A 72 21.81 9.06 -20.29
N GLY A 73 20.98 9.67 -19.43
CA GLY A 73 21.38 10.77 -18.57
C GLY A 73 21.55 12.06 -19.35
N SER A 74 20.57 12.95 -19.25
CA SER A 74 20.66 14.26 -19.88
C SER A 74 21.72 15.12 -19.18
N ASN A 75 22.59 15.73 -19.99
CA ASN A 75 23.70 16.59 -19.55
C ASN A 75 23.48 18.06 -19.94
N THR A 76 22.23 18.48 -20.18
CA THR A 76 21.94 19.88 -20.49
C THR A 76 22.19 20.77 -19.27
N PRO A 77 22.80 21.97 -19.45
CA PRO A 77 22.94 22.92 -18.35
C PRO A 77 21.59 23.51 -17.92
N ASP A 78 20.59 23.47 -18.80
CA ASP A 78 19.25 23.99 -18.55
C ASP A 78 18.39 23.01 -17.73
N VAL A 79 17.49 23.57 -16.92
CA VAL A 79 16.49 22.82 -16.17
C VAL A 79 15.43 22.28 -17.14
N PRO A 80 15.20 20.96 -17.22
CA PRO A 80 14.24 20.42 -18.17
C PRO A 80 12.81 20.91 -17.92
N ALA A 81 12.17 21.42 -18.97
CA ALA A 81 10.77 21.85 -18.94
C ALA A 81 9.84 20.67 -19.24
N LEU A 82 9.02 20.27 -18.27
CA LEU A 82 8.04 19.19 -18.44
C LEU A 82 6.85 19.58 -19.32
N VAL A 83 6.56 20.88 -19.43
CA VAL A 83 5.42 21.41 -20.20
C VAL A 83 5.52 21.02 -21.68
N GLU A 84 6.74 20.83 -22.19
CA GLU A 84 7.03 20.44 -23.58
C GLU A 84 6.55 19.02 -23.90
N ASP A 85 6.60 18.12 -22.92
CA ASP A 85 6.27 16.70 -23.08
C ASP A 85 4.80 16.40 -22.71
N ARG A 86 4.06 17.42 -22.29
CA ARG A 86 2.66 17.28 -21.91
C ARG A 86 1.83 16.91 -23.12
N LEU A 87 1.03 15.85 -22.97
CA LEU A 87 0.00 15.50 -23.93
C LEU A 87 -1.21 16.41 -23.73
N TRP A 88 -1.59 17.13 -24.78
CA TRP A 88 -2.70 18.06 -24.77
C TRP A 88 -4.00 17.34 -25.15
N GLY A 89 -5.01 17.46 -24.28
CA GLY A 89 -6.36 16.97 -24.49
C GLY A 89 -7.24 18.03 -25.15
N GLU A 90 -8.28 18.46 -24.43
CA GLU A 90 -9.27 19.44 -24.92
C GLU A 90 -8.93 20.90 -24.54
N GLN A 91 -7.71 21.15 -24.03
CA GLN A 91 -7.32 22.49 -23.60
C GLN A 91 -7.24 23.45 -24.80
N LYS A 92 -7.86 24.62 -24.63
CA LYS A 92 -7.86 25.72 -25.60
C LYS A 92 -6.71 26.67 -25.33
N SER A 93 -6.13 27.17 -26.40
CA SER A 93 -5.20 28.29 -26.38
C SER A 93 -5.92 29.64 -26.32
N ARG A 94 -5.18 30.74 -26.29
CA ARG A 94 -5.73 32.11 -26.18
C ARG A 94 -6.68 32.51 -27.31
N ASP A 95 -6.57 31.92 -28.50
CA ASP A 95 -7.49 32.20 -29.63
C ASP A 95 -8.70 31.25 -29.69
N GLY A 96 -8.86 30.38 -28.68
CA GLY A 96 -9.96 29.41 -28.63
C GLY A 96 -9.71 28.10 -29.41
N GLY A 97 -8.65 28.00 -30.21
CA GLY A 97 -8.25 26.76 -30.87
C GLY A 97 -7.59 25.77 -29.89
N LEU A 98 -7.72 24.46 -30.15
CA LEU A 98 -7.09 23.44 -29.32
C LEU A 98 -5.55 23.53 -29.39
N ILE A 99 -4.89 23.43 -28.25
CA ILE A 99 -3.43 23.55 -28.17
C ILE A 99 -2.73 22.49 -29.03
N LYS A 100 -3.26 21.25 -29.05
CA LYS A 100 -2.72 20.15 -29.86
C LYS A 100 -2.69 20.45 -31.37
N ASP A 101 -3.73 21.12 -31.87
CA ASP A 101 -3.86 21.42 -33.30
C ASP A 101 -2.90 22.54 -33.69
N ARG A 102 -2.68 23.50 -32.77
CA ARG A 102 -1.66 24.54 -32.93
C ARG A 102 -0.24 23.97 -32.93
N ILE A 103 0.10 23.08 -32.00
CA ILE A 103 1.43 22.44 -31.98
C ILE A 103 1.68 21.71 -33.29
N LYS A 104 0.70 20.94 -33.76
CA LYS A 104 0.76 20.24 -35.04
C LYS A 104 0.95 21.21 -36.22
N ALA A 105 0.28 22.35 -36.22
CA ALA A 105 0.45 23.37 -37.26
C ALA A 105 1.84 24.02 -37.22
N SER A 106 2.38 24.30 -36.01
CA SER A 106 3.70 24.91 -35.82
C SER A 106 4.85 24.01 -36.26
N LEU A 107 4.69 22.68 -36.20
CA LEU A 107 5.71 21.72 -36.66
C LEU A 107 5.76 21.58 -38.19
N GLY A 108 4.85 22.23 -38.94
CA GLY A 108 4.86 22.24 -40.41
C GLY A 108 4.48 20.90 -41.05
N ALA A 109 4.30 20.90 -42.38
CA ALA A 109 3.96 19.69 -43.15
C ALA A 109 5.15 18.74 -43.33
N GLU A 110 6.38 19.25 -43.24
CA GLU A 110 7.64 18.51 -43.40
C GLU A 110 8.35 18.19 -42.07
N GLY A 111 7.83 18.65 -40.92
CA GLY A 111 8.41 18.33 -39.61
C GLY A 111 8.17 16.87 -39.18
N PRO A 112 8.84 16.41 -38.12
CA PRO A 112 8.61 15.05 -37.60
C PRO A 112 7.14 14.87 -37.28
N ARG A 113 6.59 13.71 -37.64
CA ARG A 113 5.14 13.45 -37.64
C ARG A 113 4.58 13.39 -36.21
N TYR A 114 4.31 14.55 -35.62
CA TYR A 114 3.72 14.70 -34.29
C TYR A 114 2.23 14.31 -34.33
N ARG A 115 1.94 13.08 -33.87
CA ARG A 115 0.57 12.56 -33.71
C ARG A 115 0.41 11.93 -32.33
N PRO A 116 0.60 12.69 -31.25
CA PRO A 116 0.41 12.15 -29.91
C PRO A 116 -1.04 11.71 -29.72
N PRO A 117 -1.28 10.69 -28.89
CA PRO A 117 -2.62 10.30 -28.50
C PRO A 117 -3.28 11.40 -27.66
N THR A 118 -4.61 11.46 -27.70
CA THR A 118 -5.37 12.35 -26.82
C THR A 118 -5.46 11.71 -25.45
N PRO A 119 -4.95 12.34 -24.37
CA PRO A 119 -5.03 11.78 -23.02
C PRO A 119 -6.49 11.64 -22.59
N PRO A 120 -6.84 10.62 -21.77
CA PRO A 120 -8.16 10.52 -21.17
C PRO A 120 -8.49 11.80 -20.38
N ALA A 121 -9.76 12.18 -20.39
CA ALA A 121 -10.21 13.26 -19.54
C ALA A 121 -10.05 12.84 -18.07
N GLY A 122 -9.33 13.64 -17.28
CA GLY A 122 -9.20 13.48 -15.83
C GLY A 122 -10.48 13.80 -15.04
N LYS A 123 -11.54 14.24 -15.74
CA LYS A 123 -12.83 14.60 -15.15
C LYS A 123 -13.96 13.82 -15.81
N ALA A 124 -14.98 13.47 -15.03
CA ALA A 124 -16.24 12.97 -15.56
C ALA A 124 -17.25 14.12 -15.70
N ARG A 125 -17.94 14.20 -16.85
CA ARG A 125 -19.14 15.02 -16.99
C ARG A 125 -20.32 14.20 -16.48
N THR A 126 -20.96 14.68 -15.42
CA THR A 126 -22.33 14.29 -15.03
C THR A 126 -23.22 15.50 -15.22
N ASP A 127 -24.53 15.29 -15.40
CA ASP A 127 -25.45 16.25 -16.03
C ASP A 127 -25.58 17.64 -15.36
N ASP A 128 -24.89 17.94 -14.24
CA ASP A 128 -24.74 19.32 -13.74
C ASP A 128 -23.39 19.65 -13.03
N LYS A 129 -22.38 18.75 -12.99
CA LYS A 129 -21.04 19.05 -12.42
C LYS A 129 -19.92 18.28 -13.11
N ILE A 130 -18.77 18.97 -13.26
CA ILE A 130 -17.48 18.36 -13.60
C ILE A 130 -16.91 17.82 -12.29
N ALA A 131 -16.79 16.50 -12.16
CA ALA A 131 -16.24 15.85 -10.96
C ALA A 131 -14.88 15.19 -11.25
N GLU A 132 -13.98 15.27 -10.28
CA GLU A 132 -12.74 14.49 -10.17
C GLU A 132 -13.05 13.00 -10.38
N LEU A 133 -12.15 12.26 -11.01
CA LEU A 133 -12.30 10.81 -11.10
C LEU A 133 -11.80 10.15 -9.82
N SER A 134 -12.51 9.15 -9.31
CA SER A 134 -11.96 8.36 -8.20
C SER A 134 -10.64 7.67 -8.58
N PRO A 135 -9.73 7.40 -7.63
CA PRO A 135 -8.46 6.72 -7.87
C PRO A 135 -8.62 5.43 -8.66
N ARG A 136 -9.70 4.68 -8.40
CA ARG A 136 -10.08 3.49 -9.17
C ARG A 136 -10.26 3.79 -10.66
N ARG A 137 -11.07 4.80 -11.00
CA ARG A 137 -11.37 5.18 -12.38
C ARG A 137 -10.15 5.81 -13.06
N SER A 138 -9.42 6.66 -12.34
CA SER A 138 -8.22 7.34 -12.83
C SER A 138 -7.14 6.33 -13.22
N LEU A 139 -6.77 5.41 -12.32
CA LEU A 139 -5.79 4.35 -12.61
C LEU A 139 -6.24 3.44 -13.76
N THR A 140 -7.51 3.05 -13.80
CA THR A 140 -8.05 2.22 -14.89
C THR A 140 -7.87 2.91 -16.25
N ARG A 141 -8.25 4.20 -16.35
CA ARG A 141 -8.13 4.97 -17.59
C ARG A 141 -6.68 5.16 -18.01
N PHE A 142 -5.77 5.37 -17.05
CA PHE A 142 -4.35 5.50 -17.32
C PHE A 142 -3.77 4.22 -17.94
N LEU A 143 -4.05 3.06 -17.32
CA LEU A 143 -3.58 1.77 -17.83
C LEU A 143 -4.18 1.44 -19.20
N GLU A 144 -5.47 1.71 -19.42
CA GLU A 144 -6.12 1.56 -20.73
C GLU A 144 -5.48 2.46 -21.80
N PHE A 145 -5.18 3.70 -21.44
CA PHE A 145 -4.50 4.65 -22.32
C PHE A 145 -3.10 4.16 -22.70
N CYS A 146 -2.29 3.74 -21.72
CA CYS A 146 -0.96 3.18 -21.95
C CYS A 146 -1.01 1.95 -22.84
N ARG A 147 -1.89 0.97 -22.54
CA ARG A 147 -2.05 -0.23 -23.37
C ARG A 147 -2.42 0.10 -24.82
N LYS A 148 -3.35 1.04 -25.02
CA LYS A 148 -3.90 1.35 -26.35
C LYS A 148 -2.93 2.12 -27.23
N HIS A 149 -2.17 3.04 -26.64
CA HIS A 149 -1.34 4.00 -27.38
C HIS A 149 0.16 3.74 -27.30
N TYR A 150 0.59 3.00 -26.27
CA TYR A 150 1.98 2.67 -26.00
C TYR A 150 2.15 1.16 -25.76
N PRO A 151 1.71 0.30 -26.70
CA PRO A 151 1.87 -1.14 -26.55
C PRO A 151 3.36 -1.51 -26.54
N ALA A 152 3.72 -2.41 -25.63
CA ALA A 152 5.05 -2.97 -25.52
C ALA A 152 5.01 -4.43 -25.07
N ARG A 153 6.08 -5.18 -25.30
CA ARG A 153 6.22 -6.56 -24.80
C ARG A 153 6.23 -6.62 -23.27
N ARG A 154 6.87 -5.66 -22.62
CA ARG A 154 7.01 -5.66 -21.16
C ARG A 154 6.56 -4.33 -20.56
N TYR A 155 5.83 -4.42 -19.46
CA TYR A 155 5.34 -3.27 -18.72
C TYR A 155 5.93 -3.21 -17.31
N ILE A 156 6.28 -2.01 -16.85
CA ILE A 156 6.55 -1.71 -15.45
C ILE A 156 5.59 -0.61 -15.01
N LEU A 157 4.97 -0.79 -13.84
CA LEU A 157 4.07 0.19 -13.24
C LEU A 157 4.65 0.70 -11.92
N PHE A 158 4.91 2.00 -11.83
CA PHE A 158 5.24 2.69 -10.58
C PHE A 158 3.99 3.41 -10.06
N LEU A 159 3.58 3.09 -8.84
CA LEU A 159 2.47 3.72 -8.14
C LEU A 159 3.04 4.58 -7.01
N LEU A 160 2.84 5.89 -7.06
CA LEU A 160 3.23 6.82 -6.00
C LEU A 160 1.98 7.50 -5.44
N GLY A 161 1.82 7.44 -4.13
CA GLY A 161 0.78 8.15 -3.37
C GLY A 161 0.81 7.72 -1.90
N HIS A 162 -0.19 8.13 -1.13
CA HIS A 162 -0.39 7.61 0.22
C HIS A 162 -0.54 6.07 0.20
N GLY A 163 -0.07 5.42 1.26
CA GLY A 163 -0.09 3.96 1.44
C GLY A 163 -0.62 3.58 2.82
N LEU A 164 -0.84 2.28 3.06
CA LEU A 164 -1.77 1.64 4.01
C LEU A 164 -3.10 1.20 3.38
N ILE A 165 -3.04 0.15 2.57
CA ILE A 165 -4.23 -0.40 1.89
C ILE A 165 -4.98 -1.45 2.73
N VAL A 166 -4.40 -1.93 3.82
CA VAL A 166 -5.04 -2.89 4.73
C VAL A 166 -5.26 -2.18 6.06
N GLY A 167 -6.48 -2.21 6.59
CA GLY A 167 -6.82 -1.66 7.90
C GLY A 167 -7.24 -0.19 7.91
N SER A 168 -6.78 0.65 6.99
CA SER A 168 -7.15 2.08 6.92
C SER A 168 -7.60 2.59 5.54
N ASP A 169 -7.46 1.80 4.47
CA ASP A 169 -7.98 2.08 3.12
C ASP A 169 -7.55 3.45 2.52
N ILE A 170 -6.38 4.00 2.88
CA ILE A 170 -5.89 5.31 2.41
C ILE A 170 -4.95 5.23 1.19
N PHE A 171 -4.98 4.13 0.44
CA PHE A 171 -4.07 3.92 -0.68
C PHE A 171 -4.45 4.81 -1.88
N LEU A 172 -3.44 5.50 -2.44
CA LEU A 172 -3.60 6.47 -3.54
C LEU A 172 -4.64 7.55 -3.22
N PHE A 173 -4.55 8.11 -2.02
CA PHE A 173 -5.46 9.15 -1.53
C PHE A 173 -5.53 10.36 -2.48
N ASP A 174 -6.74 10.82 -2.73
CA ASP A 174 -7.11 11.93 -3.61
C ASP A 174 -8.07 12.85 -2.86
N GLU A 175 -7.65 14.09 -2.60
CA GLU A 175 -8.31 15.05 -1.72
C GLU A 175 -9.65 15.54 -2.29
N HIS A 176 -9.78 15.69 -3.61
CA HIS A 176 -10.98 16.26 -4.23
C HIS A 176 -11.88 15.21 -4.91
N ALA A 177 -11.50 13.92 -4.92
CA ALA A 177 -12.35 12.83 -5.41
C ALA A 177 -13.48 12.44 -4.47
N THR A 178 -14.65 12.12 -5.04
CA THR A 178 -15.81 11.62 -4.26
C THR A 178 -15.57 10.28 -3.54
N GLU A 179 -14.68 9.46 -4.10
CA GLU A 179 -14.16 8.25 -3.46
C GLU A 179 -12.67 8.51 -3.35
N HIS A 180 -12.20 8.84 -2.15
CA HIS A 180 -10.88 9.41 -1.92
C HIS A 180 -9.74 8.40 -2.04
N SER A 181 -10.00 7.09 -2.04
CA SER A 181 -8.93 6.08 -1.97
C SER A 181 -9.27 4.78 -2.68
N LEU A 182 -8.25 3.97 -2.94
CA LEU A 182 -8.36 2.72 -3.66
C LEU A 182 -8.23 1.51 -2.74
N SER A 183 -9.31 0.73 -2.59
CA SER A 183 -9.27 -0.52 -1.84
C SER A 183 -8.43 -1.62 -2.51
N LEU A 184 -7.92 -2.56 -1.70
CA LEU A 184 -7.08 -3.67 -2.17
C LEU A 184 -7.75 -4.53 -3.24
N LYS A 185 -9.04 -4.84 -3.09
CA LYS A 185 -9.80 -5.62 -4.07
C LYS A 185 -9.95 -4.88 -5.40
N ASN A 186 -10.16 -3.56 -5.36
CA ASN A 186 -10.24 -2.76 -6.58
C ASN A 186 -8.88 -2.73 -7.29
N LEU A 187 -7.77 -2.57 -6.56
CA LEU A 187 -6.42 -2.67 -7.11
C LEU A 187 -6.19 -4.04 -7.78
N GLY A 188 -6.50 -5.13 -7.08
CA GLY A 188 -6.40 -6.49 -7.61
C GLY A 188 -7.21 -6.69 -8.89
N LYS A 189 -8.43 -6.15 -8.92
CA LYS A 189 -9.29 -6.18 -10.12
C LYS A 189 -8.70 -5.39 -11.28
N ILE A 190 -8.27 -4.14 -11.06
CA ILE A 190 -7.69 -3.28 -12.09
C ILE A 190 -6.50 -3.95 -12.76
N LEU A 191 -5.57 -4.48 -11.95
CA LEU A 191 -4.36 -5.12 -12.48
C LEU A 191 -4.65 -6.48 -13.14
N SER A 192 -5.64 -7.24 -12.63
CA SER A 192 -6.10 -8.45 -13.29
C SER A 192 -6.74 -8.16 -14.65
N ASP A 193 -7.59 -7.13 -14.73
CA ASP A 193 -8.22 -6.70 -15.97
C ASP A 193 -7.16 -6.23 -16.97
N PHE A 194 -6.19 -5.41 -16.55
CA PHE A 194 -5.06 -4.99 -17.37
C PHE A 194 -4.26 -6.19 -17.92
N LYS A 195 -3.87 -7.13 -17.05
CA LYS A 195 -3.16 -8.35 -17.46
C LYS A 195 -3.94 -9.13 -18.53
N ASN A 196 -5.23 -9.33 -18.31
CA ASN A 196 -6.08 -10.07 -19.26
C ASN A 196 -6.18 -9.36 -20.62
N GLN A 197 -6.11 -8.03 -20.63
CA GLN A 197 -6.15 -7.24 -21.86
C GLN A 197 -4.82 -7.24 -22.64
N ILE A 198 -3.67 -7.41 -21.98
CA ILE A 198 -2.34 -7.48 -22.64
C ILE A 198 -1.92 -8.90 -23.04
N ARG A 199 -2.50 -9.94 -22.41
CA ARG A 199 -2.11 -11.36 -22.61
C ARG A 199 -2.22 -11.89 -24.05
N LYS A 200 -2.84 -11.17 -24.98
CA LYS A 200 -3.04 -11.65 -26.36
C LYS A 200 -1.75 -11.71 -27.19
N ASP A 201 -0.70 -10.99 -26.80
CA ASP A 201 0.43 -10.70 -27.70
C ASP A 201 1.83 -10.94 -27.07
N ASP A 202 2.01 -12.00 -26.26
CA ASP A 202 3.28 -12.27 -25.53
C ASP A 202 3.70 -11.14 -24.55
N GLN A 203 2.74 -10.28 -24.17
CA GLN A 203 2.98 -9.16 -23.30
C GLN A 203 2.84 -9.52 -21.81
N SER A 204 3.65 -8.89 -20.97
CA SER A 204 3.67 -9.11 -19.52
C SER A 204 3.75 -7.81 -18.72
N LEU A 205 3.02 -7.77 -17.60
CA LEU A 205 3.29 -6.81 -16.54
C LEU A 205 4.38 -7.40 -15.64
N GLU A 206 5.61 -6.95 -15.85
CA GLU A 206 6.78 -7.50 -15.17
C GLU A 206 6.81 -7.04 -13.72
N LEU A 207 6.76 -5.73 -13.46
CA LEU A 207 6.88 -5.16 -12.12
C LEU A 207 5.71 -4.23 -11.82
N VAL A 208 5.15 -4.38 -10.61
CA VAL A 208 4.42 -3.31 -9.93
C VAL A 208 5.26 -2.84 -8.75
N SER A 209 5.69 -1.58 -8.81
CA SER A 209 6.48 -0.93 -7.77
C SER A 209 5.60 0.01 -6.99
N PHE A 210 5.49 -0.21 -5.69
CA PHE A 210 4.77 0.65 -4.77
C PHE A 210 5.73 1.63 -4.11
N HIS A 211 5.74 2.85 -4.62
CA HIS A 211 6.34 4.00 -3.95
C HIS A 211 5.31 4.61 -2.98
N SER A 212 4.87 3.76 -2.04
CA SER A 212 3.82 4.02 -1.07
C SER A 212 4.10 3.21 0.20
N CYS A 213 3.75 3.79 1.34
CA CYS A 213 3.85 3.18 2.65
C CYS A 213 3.13 1.82 2.76
N SER A 214 3.72 0.86 3.47
CA SER A 214 3.09 -0.41 3.87
C SER A 214 2.47 -1.24 2.76
N MET A 215 3.12 -1.27 1.59
CA MET A 215 2.65 -2.05 0.46
C MET A 215 3.34 -3.40 0.32
N SER A 216 4.42 -3.65 1.08
CA SER A 216 5.06 -4.97 1.18
C SER A 216 4.37 -5.84 2.24
N ALA A 217 3.09 -6.12 2.04
CA ALA A 217 2.30 -6.96 2.93
C ALA A 217 1.89 -8.28 2.24
N VAL A 218 1.80 -9.36 3.00
CA VAL A 218 1.39 -10.67 2.49
C VAL A 218 0.00 -10.60 1.86
N GLU A 219 -0.95 -9.88 2.47
CA GLU A 219 -2.29 -9.66 1.94
C GLU A 219 -2.26 -9.05 0.53
N VAL A 220 -1.40 -8.04 0.33
CA VAL A 220 -1.21 -7.38 -0.97
C VAL A 220 -0.65 -8.36 -1.99
N ALA A 221 0.41 -9.11 -1.63
CA ALA A 221 1.00 -10.11 -2.51
C ALA A 221 -0.01 -11.19 -2.93
N TYR A 222 -0.89 -11.62 -2.03
CA TYR A 222 -1.99 -12.55 -2.36
C TYR A 222 -3.00 -11.96 -3.31
N GLU A 223 -3.38 -10.70 -3.13
CA GLU A 223 -4.36 -10.06 -4.00
C GLU A 223 -3.80 -9.86 -5.42
N LEU A 224 -2.52 -9.52 -5.53
CA LEU A 224 -1.79 -9.34 -6.79
C LEU A 224 -1.30 -10.66 -7.41
N GLN A 225 -1.55 -11.79 -6.77
CA GLN A 225 -1.21 -13.09 -7.33
C GLN A 225 -1.84 -13.25 -8.72
N GLY A 226 -0.98 -13.43 -9.71
CA GLY A 226 -1.40 -13.63 -11.09
C GLY A 226 -1.83 -12.35 -11.81
N THR A 227 -1.51 -11.14 -11.31
CA THR A 227 -1.72 -9.86 -12.02
C THR A 227 -0.41 -9.28 -12.60
N ALA A 228 0.70 -9.38 -11.87
CA ALA A 228 2.06 -9.05 -12.30
C ALA A 228 3.04 -10.19 -11.98
N ASN A 229 4.26 -10.14 -12.53
CA ASN A 229 5.29 -11.13 -12.23
C ASN A 229 6.03 -10.82 -10.92
N TYR A 230 6.34 -9.56 -10.67
CA TYR A 230 7.13 -9.10 -9.52
C TYR A 230 6.50 -7.89 -8.84
N MET A 231 6.82 -7.73 -7.55
CA MET A 231 6.43 -6.59 -6.72
C MET A 231 7.66 -6.00 -6.03
N LEU A 232 7.77 -4.67 -6.02
CA LEU A 232 8.79 -3.93 -5.26
C LEU A 232 8.08 -2.98 -4.30
N ALA A 233 8.29 -3.15 -2.99
CA ALA A 233 7.59 -2.37 -1.96
C ALA A 233 8.36 -2.36 -0.62
N CYS A 234 7.96 -1.49 0.29
CA CYS A 234 8.40 -1.48 1.69
C CYS A 234 7.28 -1.90 2.65
N GLU A 235 7.65 -2.52 3.77
CA GLU A 235 6.78 -2.85 4.90
C GLU A 235 6.46 -1.61 5.74
N GLY A 236 7.48 -0.76 5.94
CA GLY A 236 7.41 0.50 6.67
C GLY A 236 6.97 1.69 5.81
N PRO A 237 7.38 2.91 6.19
CA PRO A 237 7.10 4.12 5.44
C PRO A 237 7.99 4.25 4.21
N ALA A 238 7.41 4.81 3.15
CA ALA A 238 8.15 5.34 2.02
C ALA A 238 8.13 6.88 2.10
N PHE A 239 9.12 7.52 1.48
CA PHE A 239 9.20 8.98 1.36
C PHE A 239 9.44 9.36 -0.09
N VAL A 240 8.94 10.52 -0.54
CA VAL A 240 8.93 10.91 -1.98
C VAL A 240 10.30 10.81 -2.66
N GLY A 241 11.40 10.94 -1.92
CA GLY A 241 12.76 10.81 -2.44
C GLY A 241 13.32 9.39 -2.53
N SER A 242 12.61 8.37 -2.04
CA SER A 242 13.15 7.00 -1.87
C SER A 242 13.33 6.24 -3.19
N TRP A 243 12.56 6.56 -4.24
CA TRP A 243 12.77 6.03 -5.59
C TRP A 243 13.56 7.04 -6.45
N PRO A 244 14.84 6.79 -6.75
CA PRO A 244 15.65 7.64 -7.60
C PRO A 244 15.32 7.41 -9.09
N TYR A 245 14.17 7.94 -9.57
CA TYR A 245 13.65 7.60 -10.89
C TYR A 245 14.60 7.91 -12.07
N ARG A 246 15.49 8.91 -11.93
CA ARG A 246 16.51 9.19 -12.96
C ARG A 246 17.42 7.97 -13.15
N GLN A 247 17.98 7.47 -12.05
CA GLN A 247 18.91 6.36 -12.05
C GLN A 247 18.20 5.04 -12.41
N ILE A 248 16.98 4.82 -11.91
CA ILE A 248 16.14 3.67 -12.30
C ILE A 248 15.98 3.60 -13.81
N LEU A 249 15.59 4.70 -14.45
CA LEU A 249 15.41 4.74 -15.90
C LEU A 249 16.72 4.55 -16.67
N MET A 250 17.82 5.15 -16.20
CA MET A 250 19.14 4.94 -16.78
C MET A 250 19.54 3.45 -16.76
N HIS A 251 19.31 2.75 -15.64
CA HIS A 251 19.53 1.30 -15.55
C HIS A 251 18.65 0.52 -16.53
N VAL A 252 17.37 0.87 -16.67
CA VAL A 252 16.48 0.19 -17.62
C VAL A 252 16.93 0.41 -19.07
N PHE A 253 17.35 1.63 -19.42
CA PHE A 253 17.86 1.93 -20.76
C PHE A 253 19.17 1.20 -21.04
N GLN A 254 20.11 1.21 -20.09
CA GLN A 254 21.40 0.53 -20.24
C GLN A 254 21.24 -0.98 -20.34
N ASN A 255 20.43 -1.59 -19.47
CA ASN A 255 20.14 -3.03 -19.50
C ASN A 255 19.46 -3.48 -20.80
N HIS A 256 18.62 -2.63 -21.38
CA HIS A 256 18.04 -2.90 -22.69
C HIS A 256 19.11 -2.97 -23.78
N LEU A 257 20.07 -2.03 -23.78
CA LEU A 257 21.20 -2.05 -24.71
C LEU A 257 22.12 -3.27 -24.52
N ASP A 258 22.34 -3.67 -23.27
CA ASP A 258 23.21 -4.79 -22.91
C ASP A 258 22.54 -6.16 -23.12
N GLY A 259 21.22 -6.19 -23.38
CA GLY A 259 20.44 -7.42 -23.51
C GLY A 259 20.27 -8.16 -22.18
N SER A 260 20.33 -7.44 -21.05
CA SER A 260 20.14 -8.00 -19.71
C SER A 260 18.75 -8.61 -19.54
N ASP A 261 18.65 -9.68 -18.76
CA ASP A 261 17.36 -10.26 -18.43
C ASP A 261 16.56 -9.35 -17.48
N VAL A 262 15.25 -9.61 -17.42
CA VAL A 262 14.31 -8.84 -16.59
C VAL A 262 14.71 -8.89 -15.11
N LYS A 263 15.09 -10.05 -14.58
CA LYS A 263 15.39 -10.19 -13.15
C LYS A 263 16.64 -9.37 -12.78
N THR A 264 17.67 -9.39 -13.63
CA THR A 264 18.86 -8.54 -13.46
C THR A 264 18.45 -7.05 -13.41
N THR A 265 17.64 -6.60 -14.36
CA THR A 265 17.13 -5.22 -14.38
C THR A 265 16.39 -4.86 -13.08
N LEU A 266 15.51 -5.74 -12.59
CA LEU A 266 14.75 -5.50 -11.36
C LEU A 266 15.63 -5.46 -10.09
N ARG A 267 16.70 -6.26 -10.04
CA ARG A 267 17.68 -6.22 -8.94
C ARG A 267 18.43 -4.89 -8.92
N GLU A 268 18.79 -4.37 -10.08
CA GLU A 268 19.45 -3.06 -10.16
C GLU A 268 18.52 -1.92 -9.74
N ILE A 269 17.23 -1.99 -10.09
CA ILE A 269 16.21 -1.05 -9.58
C ILE A 269 16.16 -1.11 -8.05
N PHE A 270 16.08 -2.32 -7.48
CA PHE A 270 16.11 -2.52 -6.03
C PHE A 270 17.37 -1.90 -5.40
N ASP A 271 18.55 -2.22 -5.94
CA ASP A 271 19.83 -1.76 -5.41
C ASP A 271 19.99 -0.24 -5.53
N CYS A 272 19.36 0.36 -6.53
CA CYS A 272 19.34 1.80 -6.73
C CYS A 272 18.50 2.49 -5.63
N CYS A 273 17.28 2.00 -5.38
CA CYS A 273 16.41 2.52 -4.32
C CYS A 273 17.06 2.38 -2.94
N LEU A 274 17.60 1.19 -2.62
CA LEU A 274 18.25 0.95 -1.33
C LEU A 274 19.49 1.84 -1.17
N ARG A 275 20.35 1.95 -2.19
CA ARG A 275 21.56 2.80 -2.09
C ARG A 275 21.21 4.27 -1.90
N ASN A 276 20.17 4.74 -2.59
CA ASN A 276 19.66 6.09 -2.44
C ASN A 276 19.15 6.37 -1.01
N SER A 277 18.59 5.39 -0.31
CA SER A 277 18.09 5.59 1.07
C SER A 277 19.18 5.86 2.12
N TYR A 278 20.45 5.48 1.90
CA TYR A 278 21.52 5.71 2.88
C TYR A 278 21.75 7.20 3.16
N ASP A 279 21.60 8.08 2.15
CA ASP A 279 21.73 9.53 2.37
C ASP A 279 20.57 10.10 3.18
N PHE A 280 19.39 9.47 3.12
CA PHE A 280 18.24 9.85 3.93
C PHE A 280 18.38 9.43 5.40
N GLU A 281 19.26 8.48 5.71
CA GLU A 281 19.61 8.17 7.11
C GLU A 281 20.23 9.39 7.81
N LEU A 282 20.98 10.23 7.09
CA LEU A 282 21.51 11.49 7.62
C LEU A 282 20.39 12.47 8.02
N ALA A 283 19.23 12.35 7.37
CA ALA A 283 18.01 13.09 7.68
C ALA A 283 17.09 12.34 8.67
N GLY A 284 17.54 11.22 9.24
CA GLY A 284 16.81 10.44 10.24
C GLY A 284 15.79 9.45 9.68
N TYR A 285 15.75 9.24 8.36
CA TYR A 285 14.84 8.28 7.74
C TYR A 285 15.52 6.91 7.62
N SER A 286 14.96 5.91 8.30
CA SER A 286 15.26 4.51 8.00
C SER A 286 14.41 4.03 6.83
N PHE A 287 14.83 2.96 6.16
CA PHE A 287 14.13 2.41 5.01
C PHE A 287 14.28 0.88 4.99
N ASP A 288 13.24 0.20 4.52
CA ASP A 288 13.26 -1.22 4.20
C ASP A 288 12.74 -1.39 2.77
N LEU A 289 13.20 -2.44 2.08
CA LEU A 289 12.75 -2.70 0.71
C LEU A 289 12.75 -4.19 0.43
N CYS A 290 11.70 -4.66 -0.25
CA CYS A 290 11.56 -6.04 -0.68
C CYS A 290 11.21 -6.14 -2.16
N LEU A 291 11.92 -7.02 -2.88
CA LEU A 291 11.61 -7.48 -4.22
C LEU A 291 11.06 -8.91 -4.15
N CYS A 292 9.81 -9.09 -4.57
CA CYS A 292 9.09 -10.37 -4.51
C CYS A 292 8.70 -10.91 -5.90
N ASP A 293 8.74 -12.24 -6.07
CA ASP A 293 8.13 -12.97 -7.20
C ASP A 293 6.67 -13.36 -6.87
N LEU A 294 5.71 -12.65 -7.47
CA LEU A 294 4.28 -12.87 -7.25
C LEU A 294 3.78 -14.23 -7.76
N LYS A 295 4.53 -14.91 -8.64
CA LYS A 295 4.20 -16.27 -9.12
C LYS A 295 4.38 -17.32 -8.02
N LYS A 296 5.14 -16.98 -6.97
CA LYS A 296 5.54 -17.86 -5.87
C LYS A 296 4.69 -17.70 -4.60
N VAL A 297 3.81 -16.70 -4.54
CA VAL A 297 2.97 -16.40 -3.36
C VAL A 297 2.16 -17.61 -2.84
N LYS A 298 1.73 -18.51 -3.74
CA LYS A 298 1.01 -19.76 -3.38
C LYS A 298 1.81 -20.66 -2.42
N GLU A 299 3.14 -20.55 -2.42
CA GLU A 299 4.03 -21.36 -1.58
C GLU A 299 3.84 -21.03 -0.09
N LEU A 300 3.35 -19.82 0.25
CA LEU A 300 3.03 -19.44 1.62
C LEU A 300 1.71 -20.00 2.13
N THR A 301 0.81 -20.49 1.26
CA THR A 301 -0.57 -20.83 1.68
C THR A 301 -0.59 -21.95 2.71
N THR A 302 0.17 -23.01 2.49
CA THR A 302 0.23 -24.14 3.43
C THR A 302 0.94 -23.77 4.73
N PRO A 303 2.13 -23.15 4.72
CA PRO A 303 2.78 -22.69 5.96
C PRO A 303 1.92 -21.74 6.80
N LEU A 304 1.23 -20.77 6.17
CA LEU A 304 0.34 -19.84 6.88
C LEU A 304 -0.89 -20.52 7.48
N LYS A 305 -1.49 -21.49 6.76
CA LYS A 305 -2.59 -22.30 7.31
C LYS A 305 -2.17 -23.09 8.54
N GLU A 306 -1.01 -23.75 8.46
CA GLU A 306 -0.49 -24.53 9.58
C GLU A 306 -0.10 -23.64 10.76
N LEU A 307 0.45 -22.45 10.51
CA LEU A 307 0.71 -21.46 11.54
C LEU A 307 -0.60 -20.99 12.20
N SER A 308 -1.58 -20.55 11.41
CA SER A 308 -2.89 -20.11 11.91
C SER A 308 -3.56 -21.19 12.77
N LYS A 309 -3.49 -22.45 12.33
CA LYS A 309 -4.00 -23.60 13.08
C LYS A 309 -3.23 -23.83 14.39
N ALA A 310 -1.90 -23.79 14.36
CA ALA A 310 -1.06 -23.97 15.53
C ALA A 310 -1.27 -22.86 16.56
N LEU A 311 -1.35 -21.60 16.12
CA LEU A 311 -1.61 -20.44 16.97
C LEU A 311 -3.01 -20.52 17.60
N LYS A 312 -4.06 -20.83 16.83
CA LYS A 312 -5.41 -21.08 17.38
C LYS A 312 -5.41 -22.17 18.46
N GLY A 313 -4.66 -23.25 18.23
CA GLY A 313 -4.50 -24.32 19.20
C GLY A 313 -3.63 -23.95 20.41
N GLY A 314 -2.71 -22.99 20.24
CA GLY A 314 -1.88 -22.44 21.31
C GLY A 314 -2.63 -21.51 22.24
N LEU A 315 -3.63 -20.77 21.74
CA LEU A 315 -4.44 -19.87 22.57
C LEU A 315 -5.20 -20.58 23.70
N THR A 316 -5.44 -21.89 23.59
CA THR A 316 -6.08 -22.70 24.66
C THR A 316 -5.14 -23.14 25.78
N ASP A 317 -3.83 -22.98 25.59
CA ASP A 317 -2.81 -23.36 26.57
C ASP A 317 -2.15 -22.10 27.15
N ARG A 318 -2.06 -22.01 28.47
CA ARG A 318 -1.56 -20.79 29.15
C ARG A 318 -0.16 -20.41 28.67
N LEU A 319 0.75 -21.38 28.60
CA LEU A 319 2.16 -21.14 28.28
C LEU A 319 2.33 -20.79 26.79
N ALA A 320 1.67 -21.52 25.89
CA ALA A 320 1.69 -21.19 24.46
C ALA A 320 1.06 -19.82 24.17
N LYS A 321 -0.05 -19.46 24.84
CA LYS A 321 -0.67 -18.13 24.73
C LYS A 321 0.28 -17.02 25.18
N GLU A 322 1.00 -17.20 26.30
CA GLU A 322 2.04 -16.27 26.76
C GLU A 322 3.16 -16.12 25.72
N CYS A 323 3.62 -17.22 25.12
CA CYS A 323 4.61 -17.17 24.04
C CYS A 323 4.10 -16.38 22.83
N ILE A 324 2.85 -16.58 22.41
CA ILE A 324 2.24 -15.86 21.27
C ILE A 324 2.16 -14.35 21.56
N LEU A 325 1.63 -13.98 22.73
CA LEU A 325 1.48 -12.57 23.13
C LEU A 325 2.82 -11.84 23.20
N LEU A 326 3.82 -12.47 23.81
CA LEU A 326 5.13 -11.86 23.96
C LEU A 326 5.97 -11.90 22.67
N ALA A 327 5.70 -12.84 21.76
CA ALA A 327 6.30 -12.82 20.42
C ALA A 327 5.70 -11.71 19.57
N HIS A 328 4.38 -11.50 19.65
CA HIS A 328 3.71 -10.36 19.01
C HIS A 328 4.29 -9.04 19.52
N TRP A 329 4.47 -8.89 20.83
CA TRP A 329 5.09 -7.71 21.44
C TRP A 329 6.55 -7.47 21.02
N ASP A 330 7.32 -8.53 20.80
CA ASP A 330 8.75 -8.43 20.45
C ASP A 330 9.00 -8.20 18.96
N ALA A 331 8.03 -8.54 18.11
CA ALA A 331 8.22 -8.52 16.66
C ALA A 331 8.38 -7.09 16.14
N GLN A 332 9.17 -6.92 15.07
CA GLN A 332 9.14 -5.70 14.27
C GLN A 332 7.70 -5.33 13.95
N SER A 333 7.30 -4.10 14.27
CA SER A 333 5.95 -3.63 14.05
C SER A 333 5.94 -2.39 13.18
N TYR A 334 4.79 -2.16 12.56
CA TYR A 334 4.55 -1.00 11.70
C TYR A 334 3.17 -0.43 11.99
N TRP A 335 3.02 0.88 11.79
CA TRP A 335 1.74 1.59 11.80
C TRP A 335 0.88 1.33 13.04
N ASP A 336 1.30 1.92 14.17
CA ASP A 336 0.64 1.75 15.47
C ASP A 336 0.42 0.29 15.88
N GLU A 337 1.39 -0.56 15.51
CA GLU A 337 1.38 -2.00 15.77
C GLU A 337 0.19 -2.73 15.11
N ALA A 338 -0.32 -2.20 13.99
CA ALA A 338 -1.33 -2.88 13.18
C ALA A 338 -0.74 -4.01 12.33
N PHE A 339 0.55 -3.93 12.01
CA PHE A 339 1.29 -4.92 11.24
C PHE A 339 2.54 -5.38 11.98
N ILE A 340 2.95 -6.60 11.66
CA ILE A 340 4.22 -7.18 12.08
C ILE A 340 5.05 -7.65 10.88
N ASP A 341 6.37 -7.70 11.02
CA ASP A 341 7.17 -8.56 10.14
C ASP A 341 6.88 -10.02 10.48
N ILE A 342 6.45 -10.78 9.46
CA ILE A 342 5.97 -12.14 9.68
C ILE A 342 7.10 -13.14 9.99
N TYR A 343 8.31 -12.89 9.47
CA TYR A 343 9.47 -13.73 9.72
C TYR A 343 9.97 -13.53 11.15
N ASP A 344 10.17 -12.27 11.57
CA ASP A 344 10.64 -11.91 12.91
C ASP A 344 9.62 -12.36 13.96
N PHE A 345 8.31 -12.20 13.73
CA PHE A 345 7.30 -12.79 14.61
C PHE A 345 7.50 -14.31 14.80
N CYS A 346 7.69 -15.05 13.70
CA CYS A 346 7.93 -16.49 13.78
C CYS A 346 9.26 -16.82 14.45
N PHE A 347 10.29 -15.98 14.30
CA PHE A 347 11.59 -16.14 14.92
C PHE A 347 11.51 -15.92 16.44
N ARG A 348 10.90 -14.81 16.87
CA ARG A 348 10.63 -14.52 18.30
C ARG A 348 9.77 -15.60 18.93
N LEU A 349 8.76 -16.09 18.20
CA LEU A 349 7.89 -17.16 18.67
C LEU A 349 8.65 -18.48 18.87
N ASP A 350 9.52 -18.87 17.94
CA ASP A 350 10.35 -20.07 18.07
C ASP A 350 11.32 -19.96 19.27
N GLN A 351 11.97 -18.80 19.44
CA GLN A 351 12.87 -18.55 20.58
C GLN A 351 12.13 -18.65 21.92
N ARG A 352 10.91 -18.11 22.01
CA ARG A 352 10.11 -18.14 23.24
C ARG A 352 9.63 -19.56 23.55
N CYS A 353 9.20 -20.30 22.53
CA CYS A 353 8.84 -21.70 22.70
C CYS A 353 10.03 -22.57 23.16
N ALA A 354 11.24 -22.32 22.64
CA ALA A 354 12.44 -23.05 23.03
C ALA A 354 12.87 -22.79 24.49
N LYS A 355 12.64 -21.58 25.01
CA LYS A 355 12.93 -21.21 26.41
C LYS A 355 11.90 -21.74 27.40
N ALA A 356 10.77 -22.24 26.94
CA ALA A 356 9.71 -22.75 27.80
C ALA A 356 10.16 -24.05 28.50
N LYS A 357 10.23 -24.03 29.84
CA LYS A 357 10.73 -25.17 30.66
C LYS A 357 9.95 -26.48 30.47
N GLN A 358 8.73 -26.44 29.93
CA GLN A 358 7.88 -27.60 29.68
C GLN A 358 7.26 -27.52 28.27
N ALA A 359 8.00 -28.00 27.27
CA ALA A 359 7.54 -28.05 25.89
C ALA A 359 6.39 -29.06 25.71
N ASN A 360 5.15 -28.57 25.71
CA ASN A 360 3.96 -29.36 25.41
C ASN A 360 3.74 -29.52 23.89
N SER A 361 2.73 -30.31 23.50
CA SER A 361 2.43 -30.58 22.09
C SER A 361 2.02 -29.32 21.31
N LYS A 362 1.44 -28.31 21.97
CA LYS A 362 1.05 -27.03 21.34
C LYS A 362 2.26 -26.20 20.97
N LEU A 363 3.21 -26.05 21.89
CA LEU A 363 4.49 -25.36 21.64
C LEU A 363 5.25 -26.02 20.49
N ARG A 364 5.33 -27.35 20.46
CA ARG A 364 5.99 -28.08 19.35
C ARG A 364 5.29 -27.86 18.00
N ALA A 365 3.96 -27.81 17.99
CA ALA A 365 3.19 -27.52 16.77
C ALA A 365 3.45 -26.09 16.27
N ILE A 366 3.50 -25.11 17.18
CA ILE A 366 3.85 -23.72 16.88
C ILE A 366 5.26 -23.65 16.30
N GLN A 367 6.28 -24.22 16.96
CA GLN A 367 7.66 -24.20 16.48
C GLN A 367 7.81 -24.82 15.10
N LYS A 368 7.12 -25.94 14.84
CA LYS A 368 7.11 -26.57 13.52
C LYS A 368 6.53 -25.65 12.45
N ALA A 369 5.38 -25.04 12.73
CA ALA A 369 4.72 -24.14 11.78
C ALA A 369 5.50 -22.84 11.54
N SER A 370 6.03 -22.22 12.61
CA SER A 370 6.89 -21.04 12.53
C SER A 370 8.16 -21.31 11.73
N ARG A 371 8.81 -22.47 11.91
CA ARG A 371 9.99 -22.86 11.13
C ARG A 371 9.65 -23.02 9.65
N ALA A 372 8.56 -23.74 9.32
CA ALA A 372 8.15 -23.94 7.95
C ALA A 372 7.82 -22.61 7.23
N LEU A 373 7.22 -21.66 7.94
CA LEU A 373 6.93 -20.33 7.37
C LEU A 373 8.20 -19.50 7.18
N ARG A 374 9.11 -19.46 8.18
CA ARG A 374 10.42 -18.78 8.03
C ARG A 374 11.21 -19.36 6.87
N GLU A 375 11.30 -20.69 6.80
CA GLU A 375 11.93 -21.38 5.68
C GLU A 375 11.32 -20.88 4.37
N ALA A 376 9.98 -20.82 4.24
CA ALA A 376 9.26 -20.34 3.05
C ALA A 376 9.59 -18.89 2.62
N LEU A 377 10.03 -18.05 3.55
CA LEU A 377 10.30 -16.63 3.38
C LEU A 377 11.80 -16.30 3.20
N GLU A 378 12.71 -17.26 3.39
CA GLU A 378 14.15 -16.99 3.18
C GLU A 378 14.41 -16.51 1.74
N PRO A 379 15.17 -15.39 1.56
CA PRO A 379 15.48 -14.84 0.25
C PRO A 379 16.28 -15.78 -0.65
N ASP A 380 15.86 -15.94 -1.90
CA ASP A 380 16.62 -16.61 -2.97
C ASP A 380 16.00 -16.28 -4.33
N ASP A 381 16.82 -16.26 -5.37
CA ASP A 381 16.42 -15.90 -6.73
C ASP A 381 15.26 -16.74 -7.30
N ASN A 382 15.01 -17.94 -6.78
CA ASN A 382 13.98 -18.86 -7.27
C ASN A 382 12.77 -18.98 -6.34
N ARG A 383 12.70 -18.13 -5.32
CA ARG A 383 11.71 -18.14 -4.24
C ARG A 383 10.83 -16.90 -4.27
N LEU A 384 9.91 -16.81 -3.30
CA LEU A 384 9.01 -15.67 -3.19
C LEU A 384 9.77 -14.37 -2.94
N ILE A 385 10.63 -14.32 -1.93
CA ILE A 385 11.46 -13.15 -1.68
C ILE A 385 12.74 -13.33 -2.49
N ILE A 386 12.95 -12.45 -3.47
CA ILE A 386 14.20 -12.43 -4.25
C ILE A 386 15.27 -11.69 -3.47
N LYS A 387 14.89 -10.55 -2.89
CA LYS A 387 15.78 -9.71 -2.11
C LYS A 387 14.99 -8.91 -1.08
N SER A 388 15.53 -8.79 0.13
CA SER A 388 15.02 -7.93 1.20
C SER A 388 16.20 -7.32 1.93
N GLU A 389 16.21 -6.00 2.08
CA GLU A 389 17.32 -5.27 2.71
C GLU A 389 16.79 -4.04 3.46
N ILE A 390 17.66 -3.47 4.29
CA ILE A 390 17.36 -2.35 5.17
C ILE A 390 18.44 -1.27 5.11
N ALA A 391 18.06 -0.05 5.45
CA ALA A 391 18.91 1.11 5.68
C ALA A 391 18.45 1.79 6.98
N GLY A 392 19.39 2.07 7.88
CA GLY A 392 19.10 2.70 9.17
C GLY A 392 18.51 1.78 10.27
N PRO A 393 18.27 2.33 11.46
CA PRO A 393 17.96 1.55 12.67
C PRO A 393 16.50 1.12 12.87
N SER A 394 15.52 1.82 12.29
CA SER A 394 14.11 1.65 12.71
C SER A 394 13.46 0.34 12.24
N TYR A 395 14.03 -0.28 11.20
CA TYR A 395 13.45 -1.42 10.49
C TYR A 395 14.40 -2.64 10.48
N GLN A 396 15.31 -2.72 11.45
CA GLN A 396 16.39 -3.71 11.51
C GLN A 396 15.96 -5.18 11.52
N TYR A 397 14.68 -5.42 11.82
CA TYR A 397 14.10 -6.75 11.90
C TYR A 397 13.06 -6.98 10.79
N SER A 398 13.12 -6.20 9.71
CA SER A 398 12.30 -6.40 8.50
C SER A 398 12.95 -7.44 7.60
N HIS A 399 12.16 -8.41 7.16
CA HIS A 399 12.57 -9.56 6.35
C HIS A 399 11.80 -9.64 5.02
N GLY A 400 10.95 -8.65 4.75
CA GLY A 400 10.48 -8.28 3.43
C GLY A 400 8.97 -8.30 3.27
N LEU A 401 8.22 -8.96 4.17
CA LEU A 401 6.77 -9.03 4.07
C LEU A 401 6.11 -8.91 5.44
N SER A 402 5.27 -7.89 5.57
CA SER A 402 4.47 -7.65 6.76
C SER A 402 3.16 -8.43 6.71
N LEU A 403 2.50 -8.55 7.87
CA LEU A 403 1.20 -9.19 8.01
C LEU A 403 0.31 -8.38 8.96
N PHE A 404 -0.96 -8.21 8.60
CA PHE A 404 -1.93 -7.54 9.47
C PHE A 404 -2.18 -8.38 10.72
N PHE A 405 -1.74 -7.87 11.87
CA PHE A 405 -1.90 -8.51 13.16
C PHE A 405 -2.06 -7.46 14.25
N PRO A 406 -3.17 -6.69 14.26
CA PRO A 406 -3.38 -5.67 15.28
C PRO A 406 -3.59 -6.30 16.66
N TRP A 407 -3.45 -5.49 17.71
CA TRP A 407 -3.74 -5.94 19.09
C TRP A 407 -5.22 -6.12 19.40
N SER A 408 -6.11 -5.47 18.67
CA SER A 408 -7.55 -5.51 18.89
C SER A 408 -8.31 -5.64 17.57
N ALA A 409 -9.57 -6.07 17.66
CA ALA A 409 -10.42 -6.16 16.50
C ALA A 409 -10.57 -4.76 15.87
N PRO A 410 -10.40 -4.63 14.54
CA PRO A 410 -10.62 -3.36 13.89
C PRO A 410 -12.05 -2.89 14.12
N ILE A 411 -12.16 -1.61 14.37
CA ILE A 411 -13.39 -0.95 14.79
C ILE A 411 -14.32 -0.69 13.60
N ASN A 412 -13.75 -0.52 12.40
CA ASN A 412 -14.50 -0.24 11.18
C ASN A 412 -15.49 -1.39 10.85
N GLU A 413 -16.79 -1.06 10.87
CA GLU A 413 -17.90 -1.99 10.64
C GLU A 413 -17.98 -2.55 9.21
N ASN A 414 -17.26 -1.98 8.25
CA ASN A 414 -17.17 -2.53 6.91
C ASN A 414 -15.89 -3.34 6.71
N PHE A 415 -14.74 -2.82 7.14
CA PHE A 415 -13.43 -3.41 6.86
C PHE A 415 -13.31 -4.83 7.41
N TRP A 416 -13.56 -5.02 8.71
CA TRP A 416 -13.32 -6.30 9.37
C TRP A 416 -14.33 -7.40 8.97
N PRO A 417 -15.65 -7.16 8.96
CA PRO A 417 -16.60 -8.20 8.57
C PRO A 417 -16.66 -8.42 7.05
N ASN A 418 -16.47 -7.39 6.22
CA ASN A 418 -16.73 -7.50 4.78
C ASN A 418 -15.46 -7.42 3.91
N GLU A 419 -14.59 -6.43 4.11
CA GLU A 419 -13.46 -6.20 3.19
C GLU A 419 -12.34 -7.20 3.38
N TYR A 420 -11.85 -7.38 4.62
CA TYR A 420 -10.76 -8.30 4.94
C TYR A 420 -11.15 -9.76 4.66
N GLU A 421 -12.41 -10.14 4.92
CA GLU A 421 -12.98 -11.45 4.52
C GLU A 421 -12.90 -11.67 3.00
N GLY A 422 -13.09 -10.59 2.24
CA GLY A 422 -13.13 -10.62 0.79
C GLY A 422 -11.77 -10.74 0.11
N TYR A 423 -10.66 -10.74 0.86
CA TYR A 423 -9.31 -10.84 0.30
C TYR A 423 -8.97 -12.26 -0.13
N LYS A 424 -8.17 -12.40 -1.20
CA LYS A 424 -7.64 -13.73 -1.60
C LYS A 424 -6.79 -14.40 -0.52
N PHE A 425 -6.33 -13.61 0.47
CA PHE A 425 -5.60 -14.03 1.65
C PHE A 425 -6.44 -14.89 2.63
N GLU A 426 -7.77 -14.78 2.62
CA GLU A 426 -8.66 -15.46 3.58
C GLU A 426 -8.48 -16.99 3.61
N LYS A 427 -8.05 -17.56 2.48
CA LYS A 427 -7.70 -18.99 2.39
C LYS A 427 -6.63 -19.43 3.40
N THR A 428 -5.88 -18.54 4.02
CA THR A 428 -4.87 -18.88 5.05
C THR A 428 -5.46 -19.17 6.42
N SER A 429 -6.75 -18.88 6.65
CA SER A 429 -7.41 -18.93 7.96
C SER A 429 -6.78 -17.99 9.01
N TRP A 430 -6.03 -16.98 8.59
CA TRP A 430 -5.43 -16.00 9.50
C TRP A 430 -6.50 -15.14 10.20
N ARG A 431 -7.54 -14.71 9.48
CA ARG A 431 -8.68 -13.98 10.08
C ARG A 431 -9.37 -14.77 11.18
N GLU A 432 -9.57 -16.08 11.01
CA GLU A 432 -10.10 -16.95 12.06
C GLU A 432 -9.17 -17.00 13.30
N PHE A 433 -7.85 -17.00 13.06
CA PHE A 433 -6.88 -16.89 14.14
C PHE A 433 -7.02 -15.53 14.85
N LEU A 434 -7.05 -14.42 14.13
CA LEU A 434 -7.22 -13.07 14.68
C LEU A 434 -8.51 -12.94 15.48
N ALA A 435 -9.65 -13.40 14.97
CA ALA A 435 -10.93 -13.38 15.69
C ALA A 435 -10.84 -14.13 17.04
N ARG A 436 -10.15 -15.28 17.04
CA ARG A 436 -9.88 -16.03 18.26
C ARG A 436 -8.87 -15.31 19.16
N TYR A 437 -7.83 -14.74 18.59
CA TYR A 437 -6.83 -13.96 19.32
C TYR A 437 -7.48 -12.80 20.06
N PHE A 438 -8.35 -12.02 19.40
CA PHE A 438 -9.10 -10.94 20.03
C PHE A 438 -10.00 -11.46 21.15
N THR A 439 -10.72 -12.56 20.93
CA THR A 439 -11.61 -13.11 21.97
C THR A 439 -10.82 -13.61 23.19
N GLU A 440 -9.75 -14.36 22.97
CA GLU A 440 -9.01 -15.04 24.03
C GLU A 440 -8.09 -14.07 24.80
N THR A 441 -7.56 -13.03 24.15
CA THR A 441 -6.62 -12.09 24.77
C THR A 441 -7.28 -10.87 25.40
N MET A 442 -8.59 -10.68 25.17
CA MET A 442 -9.35 -9.57 25.75
C MET A 442 -9.33 -9.65 27.27
N ARG A 443 -8.99 -8.53 27.91
CA ARG A 443 -8.99 -8.42 29.36
C ARG A 443 -10.41 -8.26 29.90
N ASP A 444 -10.59 -8.65 31.16
CA ASP A 444 -11.77 -8.26 31.91
C ASP A 444 -11.81 -6.73 32.10
N PRO A 445 -12.99 -6.10 32.06
CA PRO A 445 -13.10 -4.68 32.34
C PRO A 445 -12.73 -4.41 33.80
N ARG A 446 -12.14 -3.24 34.09
CA ARG A 446 -11.69 -2.85 35.44
C ARG A 446 -12.74 -3.08 36.53
N ARG A 447 -14.03 -2.84 36.24
CA ARG A 447 -15.11 -3.02 37.22
C ARG A 447 -15.40 -4.48 37.58
N SER A 448 -14.89 -5.42 36.79
CA SER A 448 -14.95 -6.87 37.03
C SER A 448 -13.65 -7.43 37.62
N GLU A 449 -12.60 -6.62 37.76
CA GLU A 449 -11.35 -7.06 38.38
C GLU A 449 -11.55 -7.32 39.89
N PRO A 450 -10.87 -8.32 40.48
CA PRO A 450 -10.92 -8.58 41.91
C PRO A 450 -10.45 -7.36 42.70
N ARG A 451 -11.28 -6.89 43.65
CA ARG A 451 -10.90 -5.80 44.56
C ARG A 451 -9.97 -6.31 45.68
N PRO A 452 -9.15 -5.42 46.29
CA PRO A 452 -8.34 -5.77 47.45
C PRO A 452 -9.17 -6.44 48.56
N LYS A 453 -8.54 -7.36 49.31
CA LYS A 453 -9.21 -8.07 50.41
C LYS A 453 -9.82 -7.06 51.40
N GLY A 454 -11.13 -7.16 51.61
CA GLY A 454 -11.88 -6.30 52.54
C GLY A 454 -12.76 -5.25 51.88
N GLU A 455 -12.62 -5.02 50.57
CA GLU A 455 -13.51 -4.12 49.84
C GLU A 455 -14.74 -4.85 49.28
N PRO A 456 -15.95 -4.28 49.42
CA PRO A 456 -17.14 -4.82 48.77
C PRO A 456 -16.98 -4.75 47.25
N ALA A 457 -17.45 -5.79 46.56
CA ALA A 457 -17.55 -5.80 45.11
C ALA A 457 -18.30 -4.54 44.63
N TYR A 458 -17.84 -3.95 43.52
CA TYR A 458 -18.52 -2.81 42.92
C TYR A 458 -19.97 -3.20 42.62
N LYS A 459 -20.92 -2.46 43.20
CA LYS A 459 -22.35 -2.56 42.86
C LYS A 459 -22.73 -1.27 42.16
N PRO A 460 -23.02 -1.30 40.86
CA PRO A 460 -23.50 -0.12 40.19
C PRO A 460 -24.84 0.32 40.76
N THR A 461 -25.06 1.63 40.77
CA THR A 461 -26.37 2.22 41.00
C THR A 461 -27.25 2.04 39.76
N LEU A 462 -28.57 2.10 39.93
CA LEU A 462 -29.53 2.07 38.83
C LEU A 462 -29.24 3.16 37.78
N VAL A 463 -28.83 4.35 38.23
CA VAL A 463 -28.47 5.48 37.34
C VAL A 463 -27.22 5.15 36.54
N GLU A 464 -26.19 4.56 37.16
CA GLU A 464 -24.98 4.13 36.44
C GLU A 464 -25.27 3.00 35.45
N ASP A 465 -26.13 2.04 35.79
CA ASP A 465 -26.58 0.99 34.84
C ASP A 465 -27.32 1.62 33.66
N LEU A 466 -28.26 2.52 33.92
CA LEU A 466 -29.04 3.20 32.88
C LEU A 466 -28.15 4.08 31.98
N LEU A 467 -27.21 4.84 32.56
CA LEU A 467 -26.25 5.66 31.80
C LEU A 467 -25.36 4.79 30.91
N GLU A 468 -24.91 3.62 31.38
CA GLU A 468 -24.10 2.72 30.57
C GLU A 468 -24.93 2.03 29.48
N GLU A 469 -26.19 1.70 29.74
CA GLU A 469 -27.09 1.14 28.74
C GLU A 469 -27.44 2.17 27.65
N ILE A 470 -27.79 3.40 28.05
CA ILE A 470 -28.01 4.53 27.12
C ILE A 470 -26.75 4.82 26.31
N THR A 471 -25.59 4.91 26.96
CA THR A 471 -24.34 5.18 26.23
C THR A 471 -23.91 3.99 25.38
N THR A 472 -24.15 2.73 25.75
CA THR A 472 -23.86 1.57 24.89
C THR A 472 -24.77 1.55 23.66
N LEU A 473 -26.06 1.85 23.85
CA LEU A 473 -27.03 2.01 22.75
C LEU A 473 -26.69 3.20 21.85
N ALA A 474 -26.21 4.31 22.43
CA ALA A 474 -25.74 5.48 21.68
C ALA A 474 -24.36 5.28 21.05
N ARG A 475 -23.53 4.40 21.63
CA ARG A 475 -22.19 4.03 21.15
C ARG A 475 -22.21 3.05 19.99
N GLY A 476 -23.28 2.27 19.81
CA GLY A 476 -23.59 1.61 18.53
C GLY A 476 -23.93 2.62 17.43
N GLY A 477 -23.08 3.65 17.34
CA GLY A 477 -23.18 4.85 16.52
C GLY A 477 -22.06 5.88 16.77
N GLN A 478 -21.29 5.83 17.88
CA GLN A 478 -20.36 6.94 18.21
C GLN A 478 -19.03 6.62 18.90
N LEU A 479 -18.79 5.43 19.49
CA LEU A 479 -17.43 5.06 19.90
C LEU A 479 -17.08 3.74 19.26
N GLY A 480 -16.60 3.91 18.04
CA GLY A 480 -16.14 2.86 17.18
C GLY A 480 -17.07 2.47 16.03
N ASP A 481 -18.00 3.35 15.67
CA ASP A 481 -18.99 3.06 14.62
C ASP A 481 -19.08 4.20 13.58
N GLN A 482 -18.06 5.05 13.49
CA GLN A 482 -17.91 6.00 12.37
C GLN A 482 -16.45 6.08 11.96
N GLY A 483 -16.03 5.07 11.19
CA GLY A 483 -14.90 5.16 10.25
C GLY A 483 -15.36 5.59 8.85
N SER A 484 -16.55 6.19 8.74
CA SER A 484 -16.91 6.99 7.57
C SER A 484 -16.96 8.43 8.02
N GLY A 485 -15.93 9.20 7.70
CA GLY A 485 -16.07 10.65 7.66
C GLY A 485 -17.17 10.97 6.65
N THR A 486 -18.39 11.22 7.12
CA THR A 486 -19.28 12.12 6.41
C THR A 486 -18.64 13.50 6.52
N LEU A 487 -18.04 13.91 5.40
CA LEU A 487 -17.51 15.24 5.13
C LEU A 487 -18.56 16.29 5.48
N ASP A 488 -18.35 17.00 6.59
CA ASP A 488 -18.87 18.36 6.79
C ASP A 488 -18.03 19.18 7.80
N ASP A 489 -17.00 18.60 8.44
CA ASP A 489 -16.02 19.38 9.21
C ASP A 489 -14.75 19.65 8.38
N PRO A 490 -14.41 20.93 8.10
CA PRO A 490 -13.16 21.26 7.43
C PRO A 490 -11.98 20.92 8.37
N PRO A 491 -10.91 20.28 7.89
CA PRO A 491 -9.75 19.97 8.73
C PRO A 491 -8.96 21.27 9.01
N GLY A 492 -9.43 22.01 10.02
CA GLY A 492 -8.82 23.23 10.52
C GLY A 492 -8.04 22.97 11.81
N THR A 493 -6.72 22.90 11.69
CA THR A 493 -5.73 23.27 12.72
C THR A 493 -5.94 22.77 14.15
N VAL A 494 -5.45 21.57 14.47
CA VAL A 494 -5.03 21.25 15.85
C VAL A 494 -3.51 21.33 15.92
N LYS A 495 -3.00 22.44 16.49
CA LYS A 495 -1.59 22.56 16.88
C LYS A 495 -1.38 21.85 18.22
N THR A 496 -0.59 20.78 18.24
CA THR A 496 0.38 20.52 19.33
C THR A 496 1.55 19.62 18.88
N SER A 497 2.72 20.25 18.73
CA SER A 497 4.10 19.75 18.95
C SER A 497 4.88 18.90 17.92
N SER A 498 5.72 19.62 17.16
CA SER A 498 7.14 19.44 16.82
C SER A 498 7.75 18.13 16.27
N ALA A 499 6.97 17.16 15.79
CA ALA A 499 7.48 16.11 14.90
C ALA A 499 6.67 16.08 13.58
N ASP A 500 7.00 17.03 12.69
CA ASP A 500 6.98 17.01 11.22
C ASP A 500 5.74 16.50 10.42
N PRO A 501 5.47 16.97 9.18
CA PRO A 501 4.19 17.54 8.77
C PRO A 501 3.50 16.65 7.72
N THR A 502 3.70 15.33 7.80
CA THR A 502 3.28 14.35 6.77
C THR A 502 1.99 13.60 7.11
N GLY A 503 1.25 14.05 8.14
CA GLY A 503 -0.05 13.47 8.47
C GLY A 503 0.06 12.07 9.07
N THR A 504 0.58 11.98 10.29
CA THR A 504 0.34 10.83 11.16
C THR A 504 -0.77 11.20 12.12
N ASP A 505 -2.02 10.94 11.75
CA ASP A 505 -3.09 10.69 12.73
C ASP A 505 -2.81 9.32 13.40
N SER A 506 -1.68 9.22 14.10
CA SER A 506 -1.29 8.02 14.82
C SER A 506 -1.82 8.11 16.25
N GLY A 507 -2.98 7.51 16.48
CA GLY A 507 -3.51 7.27 17.82
C GLY A 507 -2.64 6.25 18.58
N PRO A 508 -2.75 6.17 19.92
CA PRO A 508 -1.98 5.19 20.67
C PRO A 508 -2.38 3.75 20.27
N SER A 509 -1.41 2.84 20.14
CA SER A 509 -1.68 1.39 20.06
C SER A 509 -2.49 0.97 21.29
N ILE A 510 -3.74 0.55 21.07
CA ILE A 510 -4.64 0.14 22.15
C ILE A 510 -4.67 -1.38 22.25
N LYS A 511 -4.07 -1.90 23.33
CA LYS A 511 -4.11 -3.32 23.65
C LYS A 511 -5.53 -3.75 24.01
N ASN A 512 -5.93 -4.89 23.45
CA ASN A 512 -7.27 -5.46 23.49
C ASN A 512 -8.06 -5.25 24.81
N TYR A 513 -9.20 -4.57 24.70
CA TYR A 513 -10.09 -4.22 25.80
C TYR A 513 -11.55 -4.44 25.39
N PRO A 514 -12.44 -4.72 26.34
CA PRO A 514 -13.86 -4.87 26.04
C PRO A 514 -14.47 -3.51 25.69
N PRO A 515 -15.42 -3.45 24.73
CA PRO A 515 -16.13 -2.21 24.39
C PRO A 515 -17.06 -1.71 25.51
N TYR A 516 -17.25 -2.52 26.54
CA TYR A 516 -18.06 -2.25 27.72
C TYR A 516 -17.19 -2.09 28.97
N THR A 517 -17.64 -1.28 29.95
CA THR A 517 -16.89 -1.09 31.20
C THR A 517 -17.32 -2.07 32.30
N ARG A 518 -18.32 -2.92 32.04
CA ARG A 518 -18.84 -4.00 32.91
C ARG A 518 -19.16 -5.24 32.08
N LYS A 519 -18.96 -6.44 32.63
CA LYS A 519 -19.41 -7.67 31.95
C LYS A 519 -20.92 -7.62 31.70
N PRO A 520 -21.40 -7.89 30.47
CA PRO A 520 -22.82 -7.98 30.19
C PRO A 520 -23.48 -9.01 31.11
N LEU A 521 -24.62 -8.66 31.69
CA LEU A 521 -25.45 -9.63 32.41
C LEU A 521 -25.88 -10.70 31.41
N ALA A 522 -25.60 -11.98 31.70
CA ALA A 522 -26.00 -13.09 30.85
C ALA A 522 -27.49 -12.95 30.48
N LYS A 523 -27.81 -12.98 29.17
CA LYS A 523 -29.19 -12.93 28.65
C LYS A 523 -30.02 -14.00 29.37
N GLY A 524 -30.78 -13.61 30.40
CA GLY A 524 -31.49 -14.56 31.26
C GLY A 524 -31.99 -14.01 32.59
N LYS A 525 -31.42 -12.94 33.14
CA LYS A 525 -32.03 -12.25 34.31
C LYS A 525 -32.88 -11.08 33.81
N LYS A 526 -34.18 -11.35 33.61
CA LYS A 526 -35.21 -10.31 33.48
C LYS A 526 -34.96 -9.25 34.55
N ALA A 527 -34.87 -7.98 34.14
CA ALA A 527 -34.99 -6.85 35.05
C ALA A 527 -36.19 -7.12 35.96
N GLY A 528 -35.94 -7.24 37.26
CA GLY A 528 -36.97 -7.45 38.26
C GLY A 528 -38.00 -6.34 38.11
N LYS A 529 -39.28 -6.73 38.13
CA LYS A 529 -40.44 -5.83 38.11
C LYS A 529 -40.17 -4.58 38.95
N LEU A 530 -40.17 -3.42 38.31
CA LEU A 530 -40.42 -2.13 38.96
C LEU A 530 -41.72 -2.27 39.75
N ARG A 531 -41.64 -2.17 41.07
CA ARG A 531 -42.79 -1.88 41.93
C ARG A 531 -42.63 -0.44 42.39
N GLU A 532 -43.65 0.33 42.00
CA GLU A 532 -44.13 1.66 42.44
C GLU A 532 -43.18 2.59 43.19
#